data_AF-A0A8D6UBZ2-F1
#
_entry.id   AF-A0A8D6UBZ2-F1
#
_cell.length_a   1.000
_cell.length_b   1.000
_cell.length_c   1.000
_cell.angle_alpha   90.00
_cell.angle_beta   90.00
_cell.angle_gamma   90.00
#
_symmetry.space_group_name_H-M   'P 1'
#
loop_
_entity.id
_entity.type
_entity.pdbx_description
1 polymer ?
#
loop_
_entity_poly.entity_id
_entity_poly.type
_entity_poly.pdbx_seq_one_letter_code
_entity_poly.pdbx_strand_id
1 'polypeptide(L)'
;MVFSEEIANAYKLYQLLLFHFQEKRVDEFFELIQENLNVVNHYLRTVFRTFLRHKQYIKNALETDYSNAKLKATNKLIKDIKRLGFGFRNFINFKKRVFITLNIQKEKTYPVLSRC
;
A
#
# COMPACT_ATOMS: atom_id res chain seq x y z
N MET A 1 -17.03 9.24 31.83
CA MET A 1 -15.60 9.12 31.49
C MET A 1 -15.21 10.36 30.69
N VAL A 2 -14.45 11.27 31.27
CA VAL A 2 -13.90 12.42 30.52
C VAL A 2 -12.62 11.92 29.87
N PHE A 3 -12.59 11.83 28.54
CA PHE A 3 -11.35 11.50 27.81
C PHE A 3 -10.31 12.57 28.10
N SER A 4 -9.03 12.19 28.20
CA SER A 4 -7.96 13.19 28.38
C SER A 4 -7.93 14.14 27.18
N GLU A 5 -7.61 15.40 27.43
CA GLU A 5 -7.52 16.43 26.40
C GLU A 5 -6.54 16.04 25.28
N GLU A 6 -5.47 15.33 25.63
CA GLU A 6 -4.50 14.77 24.69
C GLU A 6 -5.14 13.77 23.70
N ILE A 7 -5.97 12.85 24.19
CA ILE A 7 -6.67 11.88 23.34
C ILE A 7 -7.69 12.58 22.45
N ALA A 8 -8.42 13.57 22.98
CA ALA A 8 -9.38 14.35 22.22
C ALA A 8 -8.69 15.12 21.07
N ASN A 9 -7.53 15.73 21.34
CA ASN A 9 -6.74 16.44 20.34
C ASN A 9 -6.17 15.49 19.26
N ALA A 10 -5.62 14.35 19.67
CA ALA A 10 -5.12 13.34 18.74
C ALA A 10 -6.23 12.78 17.83
N TYR A 11 -7.42 12.54 18.39
CA TYR A 11 -8.57 12.10 17.63
C TYR A 11 -9.02 13.16 16.63
N LYS A 12 -9.12 14.43 17.04
CA LYS A 12 -9.51 15.54 16.16
C LYS A 12 -8.52 15.71 15.00
N LEU A 13 -7.22 15.63 15.28
CA LEU A 13 -6.19 15.68 14.25
C LEU A 13 -6.31 14.51 13.26
N TYR A 14 -6.56 13.30 13.75
CA TYR A 14 -6.81 12.13 12.90
C TYR A 14 -8.03 12.32 12.00
N GLN A 15 -9.13 12.86 12.53
CA GLN A 15 -10.35 13.12 11.74
C GLN A 15 -10.11 14.14 10.63
N LEU A 16 -9.35 15.21 10.91
CA LEU A 16 -8.97 16.20 9.90
C LEU A 16 -8.08 15.57 8.80
N LEU A 17 -7.09 14.78 9.20
CA LEU A 17 -6.24 14.05 8.24
C LEU A 17 -7.07 13.10 7.36
N LEU A 18 -8.01 12.37 7.97
CA LEU A 18 -8.90 11.47 7.24
C LEU A 18 -9.77 12.23 6.24
N PHE A 19 -10.31 13.38 6.63
CA PHE A 19 -11.09 14.25 5.75
C PHE A 19 -10.27 14.71 4.53
N HIS A 20 -9.08 15.28 4.73
CA HIS A 20 -8.23 15.71 3.61
C HIS A 20 -7.85 14.54 2.69
N PHE A 21 -7.61 13.36 3.27
CA PHE A 21 -7.32 12.16 2.50
C PHE A 21 -8.50 11.71 1.65
N GLN A 22 -9.72 11.68 2.20
CA GLN A 22 -10.94 11.28 1.48
C GLN A 22 -11.31 12.26 0.37
N GLU A 23 -11.13 13.56 0.62
CA GLU A 23 -11.37 14.63 -0.35
C GLU A 23 -10.23 14.81 -1.36
N LYS A 24 -9.21 13.94 -1.34
CA LYS A 24 -8.02 14.00 -2.19
C LYS A 24 -7.29 15.35 -2.14
N ARG A 25 -7.35 16.05 -1.00
CA ARG A 25 -6.67 17.33 -0.72
C ARG A 25 -5.24 17.07 -0.26
N VAL A 26 -4.37 16.73 -1.23
CA VAL A 26 -3.02 16.23 -0.96
C VAL A 26 -2.14 17.27 -0.27
N ASP A 27 -2.19 18.52 -0.72
CA ASP A 27 -1.30 19.56 -0.22
C ASP A 27 -1.68 19.90 1.23
N GLU A 28 -2.96 20.12 1.51
CA GLU A 28 -3.48 20.38 2.86
C GLU A 28 -3.25 19.21 3.82
N PHE A 29 -3.34 17.97 3.32
CA PHE A 29 -3.00 16.78 4.11
C PHE A 29 -1.54 16.81 4.59
N PHE A 30 -0.59 17.16 3.71
CA PHE A 30 0.82 17.20 4.06
C PHE A 30 1.22 18.44 4.85
N GLU A 31 0.59 19.59 4.61
CA GLU A 31 0.75 20.80 5.43
C GLU A 31 0.35 20.52 6.88
N LEU A 32 -0.84 19.94 7.10
CA LEU A 32 -1.33 19.59 8.43
C LEU A 32 -0.37 18.63 9.17
N ILE A 33 0.24 17.67 8.45
CA ILE A 33 1.27 16.77 8.99
C ILE A 33 2.53 17.54 9.41
N GLN A 34 2.99 18.48 8.59
CA GLN A 34 4.20 19.25 8.87
C GLN A 34 4.02 20.18 10.07
N GLU A 35 2.90 20.88 10.15
CA GLU A 35 2.55 21.77 11.26
C GLU A 35 2.52 21.04 12.61
N ASN A 36 2.01 19.81 12.62
CA ASN A 36 1.82 19.03 13.84
C ASN A 36 3.02 18.14 14.21
N LEU A 37 4.09 18.10 13.40
CA LEU A 37 5.22 17.15 13.55
C LEU A 37 5.94 17.22 14.91
N ASN A 38 6.00 18.41 15.52
CA ASN A 38 6.69 18.65 16.79
C ASN A 38 5.73 18.75 17.99
N VAL A 39 4.42 18.76 17.75
CA VAL A 39 3.38 18.90 18.79
C VAL A 39 2.84 17.53 19.20
N VAL A 40 2.73 16.60 18.24
CA VAL A 40 2.19 15.27 18.50
C VAL A 40 3.14 14.38 19.30
N ASN A 41 2.58 13.37 19.97
CA ASN A 41 3.36 12.34 20.65
C ASN A 41 4.32 11.58 19.70
N HIS A 42 5.26 10.85 20.27
CA HIS A 42 6.32 10.18 19.50
C HIS A 42 5.80 9.10 18.54
N TYR A 43 4.67 8.46 18.85
CA TYR A 43 4.04 7.48 17.98
C TYR A 43 3.55 8.13 16.68
N LEU A 44 2.73 9.18 16.79
CA LEU A 44 2.23 9.93 15.64
C LEU A 44 3.36 10.60 14.86
N ARG A 45 4.39 11.10 15.55
CA ARG A 45 5.58 11.67 14.91
C ARG A 45 6.29 10.67 14.00
N THR A 46 6.35 9.40 14.40
CA THR A 46 6.94 8.33 13.58
C THR A 46 6.10 8.03 12.34
N VAL A 47 4.78 8.02 12.49
CA VAL A 47 3.84 7.88 11.36
C VAL A 47 4.00 9.04 10.38
N PHE A 48 4.03 10.28 10.88
CA PHE A 48 4.16 11.49 10.06
C PHE A 48 5.48 11.54 9.30
N ARG A 49 6.60 11.17 9.94
CA ARG A 49 7.90 11.02 9.26
C ARG A 49 7.84 10.00 8.13
N THR A 50 7.11 8.90 8.33
CA THR A 50 6.92 7.87 7.31
C THR A 50 6.10 8.39 6.14
N PHE A 51 5.02 9.12 6.41
CA PHE A 51 4.21 9.76 5.36
C PHE A 51 5.02 10.77 4.56
N LEU A 52 5.81 11.62 5.21
CA LEU A 52 6.68 12.59 4.52
C LEU A 52 7.74 11.88 3.66
N ARG A 53 8.37 10.82 4.16
CA ARG A 53 9.33 10.01 3.39
C ARG A 53 8.71 9.41 2.14
N HIS A 54 7.45 9.01 2.20
CA HIS A 54 6.72 8.38 1.10
C HIS A 54 5.73 9.32 0.40
N LYS A 55 5.92 10.64 0.51
CA LYS A 55 4.99 11.68 0.01
C LYS A 55 4.57 11.44 -1.43
N GLN A 56 5.53 11.19 -2.33
CA GLN A 56 5.22 10.95 -3.75
C GLN A 56 4.31 9.74 -3.97
N TYR A 57 4.52 8.65 -3.24
CA TYR A 57 3.71 7.44 -3.39
C TYR A 57 2.29 7.64 -2.88
N ILE A 58 2.14 8.36 -1.77
CA ILE A 58 0.83 8.71 -1.20
C ILE A 58 0.09 9.66 -2.13
N LYS A 59 0.78 10.69 -2.67
CA LYS A 59 0.23 11.60 -3.69
C LYS A 59 -0.28 10.83 -4.91
N ASN A 60 0.56 9.94 -5.46
CA ASN A 60 0.16 9.10 -6.59
C ASN A 60 -1.07 8.24 -6.24
N ALA A 61 -1.15 7.69 -5.03
CA ALA A 61 -2.29 6.88 -4.60
C ALA A 61 -3.61 7.68 -4.46
N LEU A 62 -3.53 8.99 -4.22
CA LEU A 62 -4.69 9.88 -4.11
C LEU A 62 -5.13 10.42 -5.49
N GLU A 63 -4.17 10.72 -6.36
CA GLU A 63 -4.43 11.28 -7.69
C GLU A 63 -4.82 10.21 -8.72
N THR A 64 -4.27 8.98 -8.60
CA THR A 64 -4.54 7.92 -9.57
C THR A 64 -5.78 7.11 -9.21
N ASP A 65 -6.58 6.79 -10.22
CA ASP A 65 -7.71 5.86 -10.09
C ASP A 65 -7.27 4.38 -10.15
N TYR A 66 -5.96 4.13 -10.09
CA TYR A 66 -5.42 2.78 -10.22
C TYR A 66 -5.73 1.95 -8.97
N SER A 67 -6.60 0.97 -9.13
CA SER A 67 -6.97 0.06 -8.04
C SER A 67 -5.99 -1.11 -7.89
N ASN A 68 -5.48 -1.29 -6.68
CA ASN A 68 -4.73 -2.49 -6.29
C ASN A 68 -5.61 -3.78 -6.24
N ALA A 69 -6.91 -3.70 -6.57
CA ALA A 69 -7.82 -4.84 -6.53
C ALA A 69 -7.34 -6.02 -7.38
N LYS A 70 -6.87 -5.76 -8.61
CA LYS A 70 -6.37 -6.83 -9.50
C LYS A 70 -5.16 -7.55 -8.89
N LEU A 71 -4.19 -6.79 -8.37
CA LEU A 71 -3.01 -7.33 -7.68
C LEU A 71 -3.39 -8.13 -6.43
N LYS A 72 -4.33 -7.62 -5.62
CA LYS A 72 -4.84 -8.32 -4.43
C LYS A 72 -5.52 -9.64 -4.80
N ALA A 73 -6.35 -9.65 -5.85
CA ALA A 73 -7.02 -10.85 -6.34
C ALA A 73 -6.00 -11.91 -6.79
N THR A 74 -4.99 -11.52 -7.58
CA THR A 74 -3.92 -12.43 -8.00
C THR A 74 -3.12 -12.98 -6.81
N ASN A 75 -2.74 -12.13 -5.85
CA ASN A 75 -2.01 -12.56 -4.65
C ASN A 75 -2.83 -13.54 -3.79
N LYS A 76 -4.15 -13.34 -3.69
CA LYS A 76 -5.04 -14.27 -2.99
C LYS A 76 -5.05 -15.63 -3.68
N LEU A 77 -5.24 -15.67 -5.00
CA LEU A 77 -5.21 -16.91 -5.79
C LEU A 77 -3.88 -17.67 -5.61
N ILE A 78 -2.74 -16.98 -5.66
CA ILE A 78 -1.43 -17.59 -5.43
C ILE A 78 -1.32 -18.20 -4.03
N LYS A 79 -1.82 -17.50 -3.00
CA LYS A 79 -1.85 -17.99 -1.62
C LYS A 79 -2.75 -19.22 -1.47
N ASP A 80 -3.92 -19.22 -2.12
CA ASP A 80 -4.86 -20.35 -2.12
C ASP A 80 -4.24 -21.58 -2.81
N ILE A 81 -3.59 -21.40 -3.97
CA ILE A 81 -2.85 -22.47 -4.66
C ILE A 81 -1.74 -23.03 -3.76
N LYS A 82 -0.98 -22.15 -3.08
CA LYS A 82 0.07 -22.55 -2.14
C LYS A 82 -0.47 -23.36 -0.97
N ARG A 83 -1.66 -23.00 -0.44
CA ARG A 83 -2.32 -23.69 0.66
C ARG A 83 -2.84 -25.08 0.26
N LEU A 84 -3.37 -25.21 -0.96
CA LEU A 84 -3.88 -26.48 -1.48
C LEU A 84 -2.78 -27.48 -1.87
N GLY A 85 -1.62 -27.00 -2.30
CA GLY A 85 -0.47 -27.86 -2.55
C GLY A 85 0.31 -28.10 -1.27
N PHE A 86 -0.06 -29.13 -0.50
CA PHE A 86 0.68 -29.62 0.66
C PHE A 86 2.15 -29.92 0.31
N GLY A 87 2.98 -28.89 0.32
CA GLY A 87 4.40 -28.96 0.00
C GLY A 87 4.71 -29.16 -1.49
N PHE A 88 4.55 -28.11 -2.30
CA PHE A 88 5.36 -28.01 -3.52
C PHE A 88 6.85 -27.99 -3.11
N ARG A 89 7.47 -29.17 -2.96
CA ARG A 89 8.91 -29.32 -2.69
C ARG A 89 9.77 -28.65 -3.77
N ASN A 90 9.19 -28.42 -4.95
CA ASN A 90 9.84 -27.80 -6.08
C ASN A 90 9.11 -26.50 -6.49
N PHE A 91 9.82 -25.37 -6.39
CA PHE A 91 9.33 -24.04 -6.80
C PHE A 91 8.91 -23.97 -8.28
N ILE A 92 9.58 -24.70 -9.17
CA ILE A 92 9.23 -24.75 -10.59
C ILE A 92 7.83 -25.34 -10.77
N ASN A 93 7.47 -26.37 -10.00
CA ASN A 93 6.16 -26.99 -10.08
C ASN A 93 5.07 -26.07 -9.50
N PHE A 94 5.37 -25.34 -8.42
CA PHE A 94 4.47 -24.30 -7.90
C PHE A 94 4.22 -23.20 -8.94
N LYS A 95 5.30 -22.66 -9.53
CA LYS A 95 5.23 -21.61 -10.56
C LYS A 95 4.45 -22.06 -11.79
N LYS A 96 4.66 -23.30 -12.26
CA LYS A 96 3.89 -23.90 -13.36
C LYS A 96 2.39 -23.95 -13.03
N ARG A 97 2.02 -24.42 -11.82
CA ARG A 97 0.62 -24.49 -11.42
C ARG A 97 -0.03 -23.11 -11.32
N VAL A 98 0.68 -22.12 -10.77
CA VAL A 98 0.22 -20.73 -10.73
C VAL A 98 -0.05 -20.20 -12.15
N PHE A 99 0.85 -20.42 -13.11
CA PHE A 99 0.65 -19.97 -14.49
C PHE A 99 -0.54 -20.65 -15.16
N ILE A 100 -0.71 -21.96 -14.98
CA ILE A 100 -1.85 -22.72 -15.52
C ILE A 100 -3.16 -22.19 -14.93
N THR A 101 -3.24 -22.03 -13.61
CA THR A 101 -4.47 -21.57 -12.93
C THR A 101 -4.83 -20.14 -13.28
N LEU A 102 -3.85 -19.26 -13.45
CA LEU A 102 -4.09 -17.89 -13.89
C LEU A 102 -4.32 -17.78 -15.41
N ASN A 103 -4.22 -18.90 -16.14
CA ASN A 103 -4.26 -18.95 -17.60
C ASN A 103 -3.32 -17.92 -18.26
N ILE A 104 -2.19 -17.64 -17.61
CA ILE A 104 -1.19 -16.72 -18.14
C ILE A 104 -0.32 -17.55 -19.07
N GLN A 105 -0.53 -17.39 -20.38
CA GLN A 105 0.44 -17.90 -21.33
C GLN A 105 1.75 -17.16 -21.07
N LYS A 106 2.84 -17.92 -20.97
CA LYS A 106 4.16 -17.32 -21.00
C LYS A 106 4.30 -16.73 -22.39
N GLU A 107 4.13 -15.41 -22.55
CA GLU A 107 4.55 -14.75 -23.78
C GLU A 107 5.98 -15.18 -24.03
N LYS A 108 6.25 -15.68 -25.25
CA LYS A 108 7.62 -15.93 -25.69
C LYS A 108 8.28 -14.56 -25.73
N THR A 109 8.88 -14.15 -24.62
CA THR A 109 9.80 -13.03 -24.60
C THR A 109 11.00 -13.53 -25.39
N TYR A 110 11.03 -13.19 -26.68
CA TYR A 110 12.25 -13.30 -27.46
C TYR A 110 13.28 -12.46 -26.69
N PRO A 111 14.44 -13.03 -26.34
CA PRO A 111 15.50 -12.22 -25.79
C PRO A 111 15.82 -11.20 -26.88
N VAL A 112 15.41 -9.95 -26.67
CA VAL A 112 15.93 -8.85 -27.46
C VAL A 112 17.38 -8.78 -27.03
N LEU A 113 18.24 -9.46 -27.80
CA LEU A 113 19.66 -9.21 -27.77
C LEU A 113 19.81 -7.71 -27.98
N SER A 114 20.18 -7.00 -26.93
CA SER A 114 20.68 -5.63 -27.07
C SER A 114 21.88 -5.72 -28.00
N ARG A 115 21.67 -5.44 -29.28
CA ARG A 115 22.76 -5.00 -30.14
C ARG A 115 22.99 -3.56 -29.77
N CYS A 116 24.05 -3.35 -29.00
CA CYS A 116 24.88 -2.17 -28.77
C CYS A 116 25.35 -2.18 -27.32
#